data_AF-A0A965EE95-F1
#
_entry.id   AF-A0A965EE95-F1
#
_cell.length_a   1.000
_cell.length_b   1.000
_cell.length_c   1.000
_cell.angle_alpha   90.00
_cell.angle_beta   90.00
_cell.angle_gamma   90.00
#
_symmetry.space_group_name_H-M   'P 1'
#
loop_
_entity.id
_entity.type
_entity.pdbx_description
1 polymer ?
#
loop_
_entity_poly.entity_id
_entity_poly.type
_entity_poly.pdbx_seq_one_letter_code
_entity_poly.pdbx_strand_id
1 'polypeptide(L)'
;EQIFLKFTAQQIKFRLLKSASAELEQYRSTQNDRLYHFWERRPYKATLYNRKVASQKIDYIHYNPVKAGLCVSPEDYKYSSYRFYEFNKDDWGFITHYEEHL
;
A
#
# COMPACT_ATOMS: atom_id res chain seq x y z
N GLU A 1 -4.60 -13.48 -2.98
CA GLU A 1 -4.39 -12.53 -1.87
C GLU A 1 -3.91 -13.16 -0.56
N GLN A 2 -4.58 -14.19 0.01
CA GLN A 2 -4.17 -14.77 1.30
C GLN A 2 -2.72 -15.29 1.33
N ILE A 3 -2.22 -15.83 0.20
CA ILE A 3 -0.85 -16.37 0.11
C ILE A 3 0.19 -15.24 0.24
N PHE A 4 -0.02 -14.12 -0.45
CA PHE A 4 0.91 -12.98 -0.41
C PHE A 4 1.02 -12.42 1.00
N LEU A 5 -0.10 -12.06 1.63
CA LEU A 5 -0.12 -11.49 2.98
C LEU A 5 0.48 -12.44 4.02
N LYS A 6 0.23 -13.74 3.89
CA LYS A 6 0.82 -14.76 4.79
C LYS A 6 2.33 -14.85 4.60
N PHE A 7 2.80 -14.94 3.36
CA PHE A 7 4.22 -15.04 3.04
C PHE A 7 4.97 -13.80 3.54
N THR A 8 4.50 -12.60 3.19
CA THR A 8 5.16 -11.35 3.58
C THR A 8 5.13 -11.11 5.08
N ALA A 9 4.04 -11.44 5.78
CA ALA A 9 4.01 -11.42 7.25
C ALA A 9 5.09 -12.31 7.88
N GLN A 10 5.31 -13.51 7.33
CA GLN A 10 6.38 -14.39 7.79
C GLN A 10 7.77 -13.77 7.52
N GLN A 11 7.99 -13.20 6.33
CA GLN A 11 9.26 -12.55 5.99
C GLN A 11 9.55 -11.36 6.93
N ILE A 12 8.53 -10.54 7.23
CA ILE A 12 8.66 -9.44 8.20
C ILE A 12 9.05 -9.98 9.58
N LYS A 13 8.34 -11.00 10.08
CA LYS A 13 8.67 -11.66 11.35
C LYS A 13 10.10 -12.16 11.39
N PHE A 14 10.55 -12.89 10.36
CA PHE A 14 11.90 -13.43 10.31
C PHE A 14 12.96 -12.34 10.27
N ARG A 15 12.72 -11.25 9.53
CA ARG A 15 13.61 -10.10 9.48
C ARG A 15 13.74 -9.43 10.85
N LEU A 16 12.63 -9.17 11.53
CA LEU A 16 12.62 -8.50 12.84
C LEU A 16 13.25 -9.36 13.94
N LEU A 17 13.03 -10.68 13.90
CA LEU A 17 13.71 -11.63 14.80
C LEU A 17 15.22 -11.64 14.55
N LYS A 18 15.65 -11.68 13.29
CA LYS A 18 17.07 -11.70 12.93
C LYS A 18 17.79 -10.42 13.33
N SER A 19 17.12 -9.28 13.28
CA SER A 19 17.69 -7.99 13.71
C SER A 19 17.52 -7.70 15.20
N ALA A 20 16.94 -8.63 15.98
CA ALA A 20 16.57 -8.43 17.38
C ALA A 20 15.82 -7.10 17.63
N SER A 21 14.95 -6.71 16.68
CA SER A 21 14.25 -5.43 16.74
C SER A 21 13.17 -5.45 17.82
N ALA A 22 13.22 -4.47 18.73
CA ALA A 22 12.14 -4.24 19.70
C ALA A 22 10.80 -3.90 19.03
N GLU A 23 10.82 -3.48 17.76
CA GLU A 23 9.63 -3.23 16.93
C GLU A 23 8.71 -4.45 16.82
N LEU A 24 9.25 -5.68 16.91
CA LEU A 24 8.44 -6.90 16.81
C LEU A 24 7.32 -6.95 17.85
N GLU A 25 7.56 -6.42 19.05
CA GLU A 25 6.56 -6.41 20.12
C GLU A 25 5.40 -5.44 19.85
N GLN A 26 5.59 -4.44 18.98
CA GLN A 26 4.50 -3.56 18.53
C GLN A 26 3.44 -4.34 17.74
N TYR A 27 3.82 -5.48 17.16
CA TYR A 27 2.93 -6.36 16.40
C TYR A 27 2.37 -7.51 17.22
N ARG A 28 2.53 -7.52 18.56
CA ARG A 28 1.98 -8.57 19.42
C ARG A 28 0.47 -8.67 19.22
N SER A 29 0.01 -9.88 18.91
CA SER A 29 -1.42 -10.15 18.70
C SER A 29 -2.19 -10.02 20.01
N THR A 30 -3.38 -9.44 19.94
CA THR A 30 -4.37 -9.42 21.04
C THR A 30 -5.29 -10.64 21.02
N GLN A 31 -5.08 -11.56 20.08
CA GLN A 31 -5.91 -12.75 19.84
C GLN A 31 -5.07 -14.02 20.04
N ASN A 32 -5.73 -15.11 20.43
CA ASN A 32 -5.08 -16.41 20.68
C ASN A 32 -4.81 -17.24 19.41
N ASP A 33 -5.03 -16.71 18.20
CA ASP A 33 -4.84 -17.44 16.95
C ASP A 33 -3.39 -17.42 16.44
N ARG A 34 -2.60 -16.43 16.85
CA ARG A 34 -1.16 -16.31 16.54
C ARG A 34 -0.48 -15.31 17.46
N LEU A 35 0.85 -15.35 17.50
CA LEU A 35 1.66 -14.48 18.37
C LEU A 35 1.80 -13.03 17.88
N TYR A 36 1.73 -12.80 16.55
CA TYR A 36 1.93 -11.47 15.94
C TYR A 36 0.94 -11.20 14.80
N HIS A 37 0.43 -9.96 14.71
CA HIS A 37 -0.40 -9.45 13.61
C HIS A 37 0.27 -8.24 12.95
N PHE A 38 0.59 -8.36 11.67
CA PHE A 38 1.22 -7.28 10.88
C PHE A 38 0.22 -6.50 10.01
N TRP A 39 -0.90 -7.13 9.65
CA TRP A 39 -1.90 -6.56 8.76
C TRP A 39 -3.13 -6.12 9.56
N GLU A 40 -3.64 -4.92 9.26
CA GLU A 40 -4.94 -4.50 9.80
C GLU A 40 -6.08 -5.38 9.28
N ARG A 41 -7.05 -5.67 10.14
CA ARG A 41 -8.13 -6.63 9.84
C ARG A 41 -9.23 -6.06 8.95
N ARG A 42 -9.40 -4.74 8.94
CA ARG A 42 -10.52 -4.07 8.29
C ARG A 42 -9.99 -3.03 7.30
N PRO A 43 -9.57 -3.46 6.09
CA PRO A 43 -9.19 -2.50 5.08
C PRO A 43 -10.38 -1.60 4.77
N TYR A 44 -10.11 -0.30 4.65
CA TYR A 44 -11.11 0.63 4.16
C TYR A 44 -11.44 0.30 2.71
N LYS A 45 -12.73 0.23 2.39
CA LYS A 45 -13.24 0.00 1.05
C LYS A 45 -14.11 1.18 0.65
N ALA A 46 -13.84 1.76 -0.52
CA ALA A 46 -14.66 2.80 -1.11
C ALA A 46 -15.22 2.31 -2.44
N THR A 47 -16.52 2.53 -2.66
CA THR A 47 -17.18 2.25 -3.93
C THR A 47 -16.89 3.37 -4.92
N LEU A 48 -16.41 3.01 -6.11
CA LEU A 48 -16.21 3.93 -7.22
C LEU A 48 -17.42 3.82 -8.16
N TYR A 49 -18.34 4.78 -8.06
CA TYR A 49 -19.61 4.73 -8.80
C TYR A 49 -19.64 5.63 -10.05
N ASN A 50 -18.63 6.47 -10.25
CA ASN A 50 -18.43 7.23 -11.48
C ASN A 50 -16.96 7.66 -11.66
N ARG A 51 -16.64 8.15 -12.86
CA ARG A 51 -15.30 8.64 -13.24
C ARG A 51 -14.78 9.74 -12.31
N LYS A 52 -15.64 10.69 -11.90
CA LYS A 52 -15.26 11.80 -11.02
C LYS A 52 -14.78 11.29 -9.65
N VAL A 53 -15.46 10.30 -9.09
CA VAL A 53 -15.08 9.68 -7.80
C VAL A 53 -13.78 8.89 -7.94
N ALA A 54 -13.61 8.16 -9.05
CA ALA A 54 -12.37 7.42 -9.33
C ALA A 54 -11.17 8.37 -9.42
N SER A 55 -11.26 9.42 -10.24
CA SER A 55 -10.21 10.44 -10.38
C SER A 55 -9.89 11.09 -9.02
N GLN A 56 -10.89 11.54 -8.26
CA GLN A 56 -10.66 12.12 -6.94
C GLN A 56 -9.90 11.17 -5.98
N LYS A 57 -10.20 9.86 -6.02
CA LYS A 57 -9.52 8.88 -5.17
C LYS A 57 -8.11 8.58 -5.65
N ILE A 58 -7.88 8.55 -6.96
CA ILE A 58 -6.53 8.42 -7.54
C ILE A 58 -5.67 9.60 -7.10
N ASP A 59 -6.16 10.83 -7.25
CA ASP A 59 -5.46 12.04 -6.79
C ASP A 59 -5.14 11.95 -5.30
N TYR A 60 -6.13 11.57 -4.48
CA TYR A 60 -5.93 11.39 -3.04
C TYR A 60 -4.80 10.39 -2.74
N ILE A 61 -4.78 9.24 -3.43
CA ILE A 61 -3.76 8.20 -3.26
C ILE A 61 -2.37 8.72 -3.66
N HIS A 62 -2.27 9.43 -4.79
CA HIS A 62 -1.00 9.97 -5.26
C HIS A 62 -0.40 11.02 -4.34
N TYR A 63 -1.23 11.79 -3.63
CA TYR A 63 -0.78 12.79 -2.66
C TYR A 63 -0.54 12.23 -1.24
N ASN A 64 -0.92 10.98 -0.95
CA ASN A 64 -0.71 10.38 0.38
C ASN A 64 0.77 10.33 0.81
N PRO A 65 1.73 9.96 -0.07
CA PRO A 65 3.15 9.97 0.29
C PRO A 65 3.64 11.35 0.75
N VAL A 66 3.19 12.42 0.10
CA VAL A 66 3.52 13.80 0.47
C VAL A 66 2.93 14.14 1.84
N LYS A 67 1.64 13.84 2.05
CA LYS A 67 0.97 14.04 3.35
C LYS A 67 1.61 13.26 4.49
N ALA A 68 2.17 12.09 4.19
CA ALA A 68 2.89 11.24 5.14
C ALA A 68 4.36 11.68 5.35
N GLY A 69 4.84 12.70 4.64
CA GLY A 69 6.23 13.18 4.72
C GLY A 69 7.26 12.22 4.10
N LEU A 70 6.82 11.30 3.24
CA LEU A 70 7.71 10.32 2.57
C LEU A 70 8.45 10.92 1.37
N CYS A 71 7.93 12.02 0.80
CA CYS A 71 8.52 12.74 -0.31
C CYS A 71 8.06 14.21 -0.32
N VAL A 72 8.74 15.06 -1.11
CA VAL A 72 8.39 16.48 -1.26
C VAL A 72 7.25 16.65 -2.27
N SER A 73 7.32 15.93 -3.39
CA SER A 73 6.30 15.97 -4.44
C SER A 73 5.79 14.57 -4.81
N PRO A 74 4.55 14.41 -5.35
CA PRO A 74 3.99 13.10 -5.69
C PRO A 74 4.84 12.27 -6.68
N GLU A 75 5.52 12.93 -7.62
CA GLU A 75 6.39 12.34 -8.65
C GLU A 75 7.68 11.73 -8.11
N ASP A 76 8.09 12.11 -6.91
CA ASP A 76 9.29 11.60 -6.24
C ASP A 76 9.04 10.25 -5.57
N TYR A 77 7.76 9.90 -5.32
CA TYR A 77 7.44 8.64 -4.67
C TYR A 77 7.46 7.49 -5.68
N LYS A 78 8.58 6.78 -5.72
CA LYS A 78 8.84 5.65 -6.63
C LYS A 78 7.71 4.62 -6.67
N TYR A 79 7.04 4.35 -5.55
CA TYR A 79 6.02 3.28 -5.45
C TYR A 79 4.59 3.78 -5.67
N SER A 80 4.40 4.78 -6.53
CA SER A 80 3.09 5.35 -6.92
C SER A 80 2.95 5.40 -8.43
N SER A 81 1.73 5.14 -8.93
CA SER A 81 1.39 5.30 -10.33
C SER A 81 1.28 6.76 -10.80
N TYR A 82 1.57 7.76 -9.95
CA TYR A 82 1.45 9.19 -10.29
C TYR A 82 2.14 9.54 -11.61
N ARG A 83 3.37 9.04 -11.82
CA ARG A 83 4.15 9.31 -13.04
C ARG A 83 3.52 8.74 -14.32
N PHE A 84 2.75 7.65 -14.19
CA PHE A 84 1.98 7.12 -15.29
C PHE A 84 0.84 8.06 -15.67
N TYR A 85 0.07 8.52 -14.69
CA TYR A 85 -1.08 9.40 -14.93
C TYR A 85 -0.69 10.81 -15.38
N GLU A 86 0.39 11.39 -14.83
CA GLU A 86 0.79 12.76 -15.12
C GLU A 86 1.75 12.87 -16.33
N PHE A 87 2.67 11.90 -16.49
CA PHE A 87 3.74 11.99 -17.49
C PHE A 87 3.70 10.87 -18.53
N ASN A 88 2.68 10.01 -18.51
CA ASN A 88 2.58 8.82 -19.35
C ASN A 88 3.82 7.90 -19.25
N LYS A 89 4.45 7.86 -18.07
CA LYS A 89 5.63 7.05 -17.80
C LYS A 89 5.25 5.81 -17.01
N ASP A 90 5.22 4.66 -17.68
CA ASP A 90 5.07 3.36 -17.03
C ASP A 90 6.43 2.84 -16.56
N ASP A 91 6.73 3.02 -15.28
CA ASP A 91 7.97 2.54 -14.66
C ASP A 91 8.01 1.01 -14.46
N TRP A 92 6.89 0.29 -14.67
CA TRP A 92 6.77 -1.14 -14.34
C TRP A 92 6.31 -2.05 -15.48
N GLY A 93 5.73 -1.50 -16.53
CA GLY A 93 5.28 -2.25 -17.71
C GLY A 93 3.99 -3.05 -17.51
N PHE A 94 3.24 -2.76 -16.45
CA PHE A 94 1.97 -3.45 -16.15
C PHE A 94 0.85 -2.52 -15.68
N ILE A 95 1.02 -1.19 -15.80
CA ILE A 95 -0.04 -0.25 -15.40
C ILE A 95 -1.05 -0.12 -16.54
N THR A 96 -2.34 -0.21 -16.19
CA THR A 96 -3.47 -0.01 -17.10
C THR A 96 -4.28 1.19 -16.63
N HIS A 97 -4.73 2.04 -17.56
CA HIS A 97 -5.51 3.21 -17.19
C HIS A 97 -6.91 2.81 -16.73
N TYR A 98 -7.44 3.43 -15.67
CA TYR A 98 -8.72 3.02 -15.09
C TYR A 98 -9.90 3.23 -16.06
N GLU A 99 -9.77 4.16 -17.00
CA GLU A 99 -10.79 4.42 -18.02
C GLU A 99 -10.93 3.28 -19.04
N GLU A 100 -9.97 2.37 -19.15
CA GLU A 100 -10.09 1.19 -20.02
C GLU A 100 -11.13 0.19 -19.48
N HIS A 101 -11.59 0.37 -18.24
CA HIS A 101 -12.52 -0.52 -17.54
C HIS A 101 -13.86 0.15 -17.20
N LEU A 102 -14.16 1.34 -17.75
CA LEU A 102 -15.40 2.10 -17.54
C LEU A 102 -16.14 2.35 -18.85
#